data_AF-A0A314Z5L3-F1
#
_entry.id   AF-A0A314Z5L3-F1
#
_cell.length_a   1.000
_cell.length_b   1.000
_cell.length_c   1.000
_cell.angle_alpha   90.00
_cell.angle_beta   90.00
_cell.angle_gamma   90.00
#
_symmetry.space_group_name_H-M   'P 1'
#
loop_
_entity.id
_entity.type
_entity.pdbx_description
1 polymer ?
#
loop_
_entity_poly.entity_id
_entity_poly.type
_entity_poly.pdbx_seq_one_letter_code
_entity_poly.pdbx_strand_id
1 'polypeptide(L)'
;MICSFTTNIIKPNADNLVIRGAIRPQLNDPSLLSTWSHRAWPSPYGAANSHIWLEPILAGLVGYVLADLGSGIYHWGIDKYGSALTPIVGAQIEAFQGHHKWPWTITRRQFANNLHVVARVVTFMVLPIDIVCDDPIVHGLVAVCSGSIMFCQQFHAWAHGTKSQLPPVVMALQDLGILVSRSQHVAHHQKPYNNNYCIVSGVWNRFLDKHKVFEALEMMLFLKQGVRPRSWSEPTSEWTEETESS
;
A
#
# COMPACT_ATOMS: atom_id res chain seq x y z
N MET A 1 25.77 45.19 58.11
CA MET A 1 26.97 45.05 57.27
C MET A 1 26.49 44.71 55.87
N ILE A 2 26.57 45.69 54.96
CA ILE A 2 26.01 45.65 53.60
C ILE A 2 27.07 45.03 52.69
N CYS A 3 26.77 43.91 52.03
CA CYS A 3 27.67 43.30 51.05
C CYS A 3 27.36 43.87 49.66
N SER A 4 28.26 44.72 49.16
CA SER A 4 28.27 45.24 47.79
C SER A 4 28.61 44.14 46.78
N PHE A 5 27.79 44.02 45.74
CA PHE A 5 28.10 43.31 44.50
C PHE A 5 29.06 44.15 43.65
N THR A 6 30.16 43.57 43.19
CA THR A 6 31.00 44.12 42.11
C THR A 6 30.93 43.18 40.92
N THR A 7 30.21 43.59 39.87
CA THR A 7 30.23 42.96 38.55
C THR A 7 31.30 43.64 37.70
N ASN A 8 32.35 42.90 37.33
CA ASN A 8 33.29 43.33 36.29
C ASN A 8 32.59 43.24 34.93
N ILE A 9 32.20 44.37 34.35
CA ILE A 9 31.75 44.45 32.96
C ILE A 9 32.99 44.52 32.06
N ILE A 10 33.30 43.41 31.40
CA ILE A 10 34.22 43.40 30.26
C ILE A 10 33.48 44.04 29.08
N LYS A 11 33.90 45.25 28.67
CA LYS A 11 33.43 45.86 27.42
C LYS A 11 34.00 45.05 26.23
N PRO A 12 33.18 44.54 25.31
CA PRO A 12 33.70 43.95 24.08
C PRO A 12 34.29 45.06 23.20
N ASN A 13 35.50 44.81 22.72
CA ASN A 13 36.24 45.66 21.79
C ASN A 13 35.50 45.73 20.44
N ALA A 14 35.24 46.94 19.93
CA ALA A 14 34.38 47.20 18.78
C ALA A 14 35.09 47.06 17.41
N ASP A 15 36.29 46.48 17.36
CA ASP A 15 37.15 46.53 16.16
C ASP A 15 37.18 45.24 15.31
N ASN A 16 36.26 44.29 15.50
CA ASN A 16 36.23 43.05 14.70
C ASN A 16 34.89 42.76 14.00
N LEU A 17 34.09 43.79 13.70
CA LEU A 17 32.93 43.63 12.81
C LEU A 17 33.34 43.81 11.33
N VAL A 18 34.25 42.96 10.86
CA VAL A 18 34.39 42.77 9.40
C VAL A 18 33.17 42.01 8.95
N ILE A 19 32.22 42.74 8.35
CA ILE A 19 31.10 42.20 7.60
C ILE A 19 31.67 41.23 6.56
N ARG A 20 31.61 39.92 6.85
CA ARG A 20 31.74 38.89 5.82
C ARG A 20 30.56 39.11 4.88
N GLY A 21 30.80 39.78 3.76
CA GLY A 21 29.81 39.97 2.72
C GLY A 21 29.17 38.62 2.38
N ALA A 22 27.85 38.59 2.32
CA ALA A 22 27.10 37.42 1.87
C ALA A 22 27.60 37.04 0.47
N ILE A 23 28.39 35.97 0.38
CA ILE A 23 28.87 35.43 -0.89
C ILE A 23 27.63 34.94 -1.64
N ARG A 24 27.36 35.51 -2.81
CA ARG A 24 26.29 35.04 -3.71
C ARG A 24 26.50 33.54 -3.96
N PRO A 25 25.49 32.67 -3.75
CA PRO A 25 25.64 31.25 -4.04
C PRO A 25 26.07 31.05 -5.49
N GLN A 26 27.16 30.31 -5.71
CA GLN A 26 27.58 29.98 -7.06
C GLN A 26 26.63 28.90 -7.62
N LEU A 27 26.17 29.08 -8.86
CA LEU A 27 25.25 28.13 -9.51
C LEU A 27 25.77 26.68 -9.58
N ASN A 28 27.09 26.50 -9.53
CA ASN A 28 27.76 25.20 -9.62
C ASN A 28 28.43 24.80 -8.30
N ASP A 29 27.90 25.24 -7.16
CA ASP A 29 28.43 24.90 -5.85
C ASP A 29 28.29 23.38 -5.58
N PRO A 30 29.41 22.63 -5.42
CA PRO A 30 29.36 21.19 -5.16
C PRO A 30 28.64 20.83 -3.87
N SER A 31 28.51 21.75 -2.91
CA SER A 31 27.76 21.55 -1.67
C SER A 31 26.24 21.47 -1.88
N LEU A 32 25.73 21.94 -3.03
CA LEU A 32 24.33 21.80 -3.43
C LEU A 32 24.03 20.45 -4.11
N LEU A 33 25.07 19.66 -4.44
CA LEU A 33 24.90 18.34 -5.01
C LEU A 33 24.50 17.34 -3.92
N SER A 34 23.60 16.40 -4.24
CA SER A 34 23.23 15.34 -3.30
C SER A 34 24.42 14.42 -3.03
N THR A 35 24.81 14.31 -1.76
CA THR A 35 25.83 13.35 -1.32
C THR A 35 25.26 11.93 -1.33
N TRP A 36 26.11 10.92 -1.19
CA TRP A 36 25.63 9.55 -1.03
C TRP A 36 24.71 9.38 0.19
N SER A 37 24.91 10.15 1.28
CA SER A 37 24.01 10.13 2.44
C SER A 37 22.68 10.85 2.19
N HIS A 38 22.63 11.85 1.29
CA HIS A 38 21.36 12.45 0.85
C HIS A 38 20.55 11.48 -0.03
N ARG A 39 21.24 10.59 -0.77
CA ARG A 39 20.61 9.60 -1.66
C ARG A 39 20.31 8.28 -0.95
N ALA A 40 21.08 7.94 0.07
CA ALA A 40 20.86 6.81 0.97
C ALA A 40 19.90 7.24 2.08
N TRP A 41 18.64 7.47 1.71
CA TRP A 41 17.55 7.50 2.67
C TRP A 41 16.98 6.08 2.81
N PRO A 42 17.11 5.42 3.99
CA PRO A 42 17.89 5.80 5.17
C PRO A 42 19.22 5.04 5.33
N SER A 43 20.24 5.70 5.91
CA SER A 43 21.51 5.11 6.33
C SER A 43 21.34 4.28 7.63
N PRO A 44 21.59 2.96 7.60
CA PRO A 44 21.22 2.06 8.71
C PRO A 44 22.10 2.15 9.96
N TYR A 45 23.23 2.88 9.94
CA TYR A 45 24.24 2.79 11.02
C TYR A 45 24.09 3.83 12.15
N GLY A 46 23.65 5.06 11.88
CA GLY A 46 23.37 6.07 12.94
C GLY A 46 22.03 5.84 13.65
N ALA A 47 21.19 5.01 13.04
CA ALA A 47 19.84 4.66 13.41
C ALA A 47 19.72 3.69 14.58
N ALA A 48 20.63 2.72 14.65
CA ALA A 48 20.49 1.54 15.48
C ALA A 48 20.56 1.81 17.00
N ASN A 49 21.00 3.00 17.42
CA ASN A 49 21.29 3.32 18.82
C ASN A 49 20.22 4.19 19.51
N SER A 50 19.13 4.59 18.84
CA SER A 50 18.17 5.59 19.38
C SER A 50 16.75 5.09 19.63
N HIS A 51 16.40 3.83 19.31
CA HIS A 51 15.02 3.30 19.32
C HIS A 51 14.00 4.02 18.40
N ILE A 52 14.37 5.14 17.76
CA ILE A 52 13.53 5.98 16.86
C ILE A 52 12.96 5.20 15.65
N TRP A 53 13.49 4.00 15.37
CA TRP A 53 13.15 3.18 14.21
C TRP A 53 12.12 2.10 14.52
N LEU A 54 12.01 1.71 15.79
CA LEU A 54 11.13 0.62 16.17
C LEU A 54 9.67 1.00 15.96
N GLU A 55 9.27 2.19 16.41
CA GLU A 55 7.88 2.65 16.31
C GLU A 55 7.42 2.80 14.85
N PRO A 56 8.18 3.46 13.94
CA PRO A 56 7.84 3.50 12.52
C PRO A 56 7.81 2.12 11.84
N ILE A 57 8.71 1.20 12.22
CA ILE A 57 8.70 -0.17 11.67
C ILE A 57 7.45 -0.92 12.13
N LEU A 58 7.10 -0.85 13.42
CA LEU A 58 5.89 -1.47 13.94
C LEU A 58 4.64 -0.86 13.30
N ALA A 59 4.62 0.47 13.13
CA ALA A 59 3.54 1.17 12.44
C ALA A 59 3.43 0.73 10.97
N GLY A 60 4.55 0.51 10.29
CA GLY A 60 4.60 -0.05 8.95
C GLY A 60 4.06 -1.48 8.88
N LEU A 61 4.40 -2.34 9.84
CA LEU A 61 3.84 -3.69 9.94
C LEU A 61 2.32 -3.67 10.15
N VAL A 62 1.81 -2.76 10.98
CA VAL A 62 0.37 -2.50 11.10
C VAL A 62 -0.19 -2.04 9.76
N GLY A 63 0.48 -1.12 9.08
CA GLY A 63 0.11 -0.64 7.74
C GLY A 63 0.00 -1.76 6.71
N TYR A 64 0.93 -2.72 6.71
CA TYR A 64 0.88 -3.90 5.84
C TYR A 64 -0.34 -4.79 6.12
N VAL A 65 -0.63 -5.07 7.40
CA VAL A 65 -1.80 -5.85 7.81
C VAL A 65 -3.11 -5.12 7.45
N LEU A 66 -3.14 -3.79 7.60
CA LEU A 66 -4.29 -2.97 7.19
C LEU A 66 -4.46 -2.93 5.67
N ALA A 67 -3.37 -2.89 4.91
CA ALA A 67 -3.42 -2.94 3.45
C ALA A 67 -4.02 -4.26 2.95
N ASP A 68 -3.66 -5.39 3.57
CA ASP A 68 -4.27 -6.68 3.22
C ASP A 68 -5.78 -6.69 3.49
N LEU A 69 -6.22 -6.21 4.67
CA LEU A 69 -7.64 -6.06 4.99
C LEU A 69 -8.36 -5.15 4.00
N GLY A 70 -7.79 -3.97 3.73
CA GLY A 70 -8.35 -2.99 2.81
C GLY A 70 -8.47 -3.54 1.39
N SER A 71 -7.48 -4.31 0.93
CA SER A 71 -7.54 -4.99 -0.37
C SER A 71 -8.73 -5.96 -0.44
N GLY A 72 -8.99 -6.72 0.62
CA GLY A 72 -10.11 -7.66 0.66
C GLY A 72 -11.47 -6.98 0.71
N ILE A 73 -11.63 -5.93 1.52
CA ILE A 73 -12.87 -5.15 1.58
C ILE A 73 -13.19 -4.55 0.20
N TYR A 74 -12.17 -3.95 -0.43
CA TYR A 74 -12.33 -3.34 -1.74
C TYR A 74 -12.67 -4.38 -2.82
N HIS A 75 -11.94 -5.50 -2.84
CA HIS A 75 -12.15 -6.60 -3.78
C HIS A 75 -13.54 -7.22 -3.65
N TRP A 76 -13.98 -7.55 -2.42
CA TRP A 76 -15.34 -7.99 -2.16
C TRP A 76 -16.38 -6.99 -2.69
N GLY A 77 -16.18 -5.70 -2.42
CA GLY A 77 -17.11 -4.65 -2.84
C GLY A 77 -17.33 -4.60 -4.35
N ILE A 78 -16.25 -4.60 -5.13
CA ILE A 78 -16.33 -4.50 -6.60
C ILE A 78 -16.75 -5.82 -7.27
N ASP A 79 -16.50 -6.96 -6.63
CA ASP A 79 -16.98 -8.26 -7.12
C ASP A 79 -18.49 -8.42 -6.94
N LYS A 80 -19.02 -7.90 -5.82
CA LYS A 80 -20.40 -8.14 -5.42
C LYS A 80 -21.37 -7.05 -5.82
N TYR A 81 -20.88 -5.82 -6.02
CA TYR A 81 -21.74 -4.67 -6.24
C TYR A 81 -21.34 -3.84 -7.45
N GLY A 82 -22.31 -3.09 -7.96
CA GLY A 82 -22.15 -2.21 -9.11
C GLY A 82 -22.04 -2.95 -10.44
N SER A 83 -21.70 -2.18 -11.47
CA SER A 83 -21.52 -2.63 -12.85
C SER A 83 -20.61 -1.66 -13.60
N ALA A 84 -20.39 -1.91 -14.90
CA ALA A 84 -19.69 -0.98 -15.80
C ALA A 84 -20.28 0.45 -15.78
N LEU A 85 -21.55 0.59 -15.39
CA LEU A 85 -22.25 1.89 -15.33
C LEU A 85 -22.04 2.63 -13.99
N THR A 86 -21.37 2.02 -13.00
CA THR A 86 -21.11 2.69 -11.73
C THR A 86 -20.19 3.90 -11.95
N PRO A 87 -20.57 5.11 -11.48
CA PRO A 87 -19.74 6.29 -11.66
C PRO A 87 -18.34 6.10 -11.06
N ILE A 88 -17.33 6.65 -11.72
CA ILE A 88 -15.91 6.69 -11.29
C ILE A 88 -15.22 5.31 -11.35
N VAL A 89 -15.84 4.25 -10.81
CA VAL A 89 -15.22 2.91 -10.64
C VAL A 89 -15.78 1.82 -11.56
N GLY A 90 -16.75 2.13 -12.43
CA GLY A 90 -17.43 1.15 -13.28
C GLY A 90 -16.49 0.32 -14.16
N ALA A 91 -15.51 0.96 -14.81
CA ALA A 91 -14.50 0.25 -15.61
C ALA A 91 -13.64 -0.71 -14.77
N GLN A 92 -13.38 -0.36 -13.51
CA GLN A 92 -12.64 -1.24 -12.60
C GLN A 92 -13.51 -2.42 -12.13
N ILE A 93 -14.78 -2.16 -11.83
CA ILE A 93 -15.77 -3.20 -11.51
C ILE A 93 -15.89 -4.20 -12.66
N GLU A 94 -16.05 -3.72 -13.89
CA GLU A 94 -16.11 -4.58 -15.08
C GLU A 94 -14.82 -5.39 -15.27
N ALA A 95 -13.65 -4.76 -15.12
CA ALA A 95 -12.37 -5.44 -15.25
C ALA A 95 -12.14 -6.51 -14.17
N PHE A 96 -12.57 -6.27 -12.92
CA PHE A 96 -12.47 -7.25 -11.86
C PHE A 96 -13.46 -8.40 -12.05
N GLN A 97 -14.72 -8.10 -12.33
CA GLN A 97 -15.72 -9.13 -12.55
C GLN A 97 -15.38 -10.00 -13.78
N GLY A 98 -14.89 -9.41 -14.86
CA GLY A 98 -14.42 -10.13 -16.03
C GLY A 98 -13.15 -10.97 -15.78
N HIS A 99 -12.36 -10.68 -14.74
CA HIS A 99 -11.16 -11.48 -14.46
C HIS A 99 -11.50 -12.89 -13.98
N HIS A 100 -12.67 -13.12 -13.37
CA HIS A 100 -13.11 -14.47 -13.00
C HIS A 100 -13.31 -15.35 -14.23
N LYS A 101 -13.73 -14.73 -15.32
CA LYS A 101 -13.90 -15.40 -16.60
C LYS A 101 -12.57 -15.64 -17.31
N TRP A 102 -11.68 -14.64 -17.29
CA TRP A 102 -10.41 -14.66 -18.03
C TRP A 102 -9.20 -14.33 -17.14
N PRO A 103 -8.86 -15.20 -16.17
CA PRO A 103 -7.86 -14.91 -15.14
C PRO A 103 -6.44 -14.72 -15.70
N TRP A 104 -6.06 -15.39 -16.79
CA TRP A 104 -4.72 -15.25 -17.38
C TRP A 104 -4.44 -13.84 -17.89
N THR A 105 -5.46 -13.03 -18.19
CA THR A 105 -5.25 -11.68 -18.73
C THR A 105 -4.43 -10.79 -17.81
N ILE A 106 -4.55 -10.95 -16.48
CA ILE A 106 -3.79 -10.16 -15.50
C ILE A 106 -2.30 -10.51 -15.50
N THR A 107 -1.93 -11.75 -15.84
CA THR A 107 -0.53 -12.21 -15.88
C THR A 107 0.19 -11.74 -17.14
N ARG A 108 -0.57 -11.42 -18.21
CA ARG A 108 -0.05 -10.88 -19.47
C ARG A 108 0.13 -9.36 -19.47
N ARG A 109 -0.45 -8.66 -18.49
CA ARG A 109 -0.29 -7.20 -18.37
C ARG A 109 1.14 -6.86 -17.98
N GLN A 110 1.68 -5.83 -18.61
CA GLN A 110 2.96 -5.26 -18.21
C GLN A 110 2.86 -4.66 -16.79
N PHE A 111 3.96 -4.69 -16.06
CA PHE A 111 4.05 -4.20 -14.68
C PHE A 111 3.46 -2.79 -14.48
N ALA A 112 3.87 -1.82 -15.32
CA ALA A 112 3.34 -0.46 -15.24
C ALA A 112 1.81 -0.39 -15.49
N ASN A 113 1.29 -1.25 -16.38
CA ASN A 113 -0.14 -1.32 -16.62
C ASN A 113 -0.91 -1.87 -15.40
N ASN A 114 -0.34 -2.81 -14.66
CA ASN A 114 -0.95 -3.30 -13.41
C ASN A 114 -0.99 -2.23 -12.31
N LEU A 115 0.00 -1.33 -12.27
CA LEU A 115 0.17 -0.38 -11.16
C LEU A 115 -0.47 0.99 -11.40
N HIS A 116 -0.49 1.50 -12.64
CA HIS A 116 -0.69 2.94 -12.88
C HIS A 116 -1.99 3.52 -12.32
N VAL A 117 -3.12 2.80 -12.38
CA VAL A 117 -4.39 3.28 -11.81
C VAL A 117 -4.29 3.41 -10.29
N VAL A 118 -3.78 2.37 -9.62
CA VAL A 118 -3.63 2.37 -8.16
C VAL A 118 -2.57 3.38 -7.73
N ALA A 119 -1.47 3.50 -8.46
CA ALA A 119 -0.43 4.48 -8.21
C ALA A 119 -0.96 5.92 -8.29
N ARG A 120 -1.85 6.23 -9.24
CA ARG A 120 -2.52 7.54 -9.31
C ARG A 120 -3.35 7.80 -8.05
N VAL A 121 -4.20 6.84 -7.65
CA VAL A 121 -5.03 6.97 -6.44
C VAL A 121 -4.15 7.14 -5.20
N VAL A 122 -3.13 6.30 -5.03
CA VAL A 122 -2.17 6.38 -3.92
C VAL A 122 -1.50 7.75 -3.89
N THR A 123 -1.03 8.26 -5.04
CA THR A 123 -0.39 9.58 -5.11
C THR A 123 -1.34 10.68 -4.61
N PHE A 124 -2.59 10.71 -5.08
CA PHE A 124 -3.54 11.74 -4.66
C PHE A 124 -3.95 11.62 -3.19
N MET A 125 -3.99 10.41 -2.63
CA MET A 125 -4.39 10.19 -1.24
C MET A 125 -3.25 10.41 -0.24
N VAL A 126 -2.02 10.04 -0.61
CA VAL A 126 -0.85 10.07 0.27
C VAL A 126 -0.12 11.40 0.22
N LEU A 127 -0.01 12.05 -0.94
CA LEU A 127 0.71 13.31 -1.08
C LEU A 127 0.25 14.41 -0.10
N PRO A 128 -1.06 14.62 0.15
CA PRO A 128 -1.49 15.59 1.15
C PRO A 128 -1.01 15.23 2.55
N ILE A 129 -1.00 13.93 2.90
CA ILE A 129 -0.54 13.45 4.22
C ILE A 129 0.94 13.76 4.39
N ASP A 130 1.76 13.42 3.39
CA ASP A 130 3.21 13.66 3.41
C ASP A 130 3.56 15.16 3.46
N ILE A 131 2.69 16.04 2.96
CA ILE A 131 2.88 17.49 3.01
C ILE A 131 2.53 18.07 4.38
N VAL A 132 1.47 17.56 5.03
CA VAL A 132 0.91 18.18 6.25
C VAL A 132 1.33 17.50 7.55
N CYS A 133 1.82 16.26 7.49
CA CYS A 133 2.21 15.46 8.64
C CYS A 133 3.71 15.22 8.59
N ASP A 134 4.43 15.57 9.66
CA ASP A 134 5.87 15.28 9.82
C ASP A 134 6.08 14.36 11.03
N ASP A 135 5.36 13.25 11.05
CA ASP A 135 5.44 12.22 12.10
C ASP A 135 6.00 10.91 11.50
N PRO A 136 7.15 10.41 11.98
CA PRO A 136 7.79 9.22 11.42
C PRO A 136 6.97 7.94 11.61
N ILE A 137 6.12 7.85 12.65
CA ILE A 137 5.22 6.72 12.88
C ILE A 137 4.11 6.72 11.83
N VAL A 138 3.51 7.89 11.59
CA VAL A 138 2.49 8.07 10.54
C VAL A 138 3.07 7.76 9.17
N HIS A 139 4.27 8.28 8.86
CA HIS A 139 4.96 7.96 7.61
C HIS A 139 5.27 6.47 7.46
N GLY A 140 5.73 5.80 8.52
CA GLY A 140 5.95 4.35 8.50
C GLY A 140 4.68 3.58 8.14
N LEU A 141 3.56 3.90 8.81
CA LEU A 141 2.25 3.28 8.54
C LEU A 141 1.76 3.56 7.12
N VAL A 142 1.74 4.83 6.71
CA VAL A 142 1.20 5.25 5.42
C VAL A 142 2.05 4.74 4.27
N ALA A 143 3.38 4.78 4.38
CA ALA A 143 4.27 4.31 3.33
C ALA A 143 4.11 2.81 3.08
N VAL A 144 4.12 1.98 4.14
CA VAL A 144 3.98 0.53 3.96
C VAL A 144 2.56 0.15 3.55
N CYS A 145 1.53 0.78 4.12
CA CYS A 145 0.14 0.54 3.73
C CYS A 145 -0.11 0.87 2.26
N SER A 146 0.20 2.12 1.86
CA SER A 146 -0.04 2.60 0.50
C SER A 146 0.86 1.91 -0.53
N GLY A 147 2.11 1.60 -0.17
CA GLY A 147 2.99 0.77 -0.99
C GLY A 147 2.38 -0.61 -1.23
N SER A 148 1.93 -1.29 -0.19
CA SER A 148 1.31 -2.61 -0.31
C SER A 148 0.05 -2.59 -1.17
N ILE A 149 -0.79 -1.55 -1.03
CA ILE A 149 -1.95 -1.32 -1.91
C ILE A 149 -1.53 -1.06 -3.36
N MET A 150 -0.54 -0.19 -3.58
CA MET A 150 -0.05 0.13 -4.93
C MET A 150 0.39 -1.13 -5.69
N PHE A 151 1.06 -2.05 -5.02
CA PHE A 151 1.56 -3.29 -5.62
C PHE A 151 0.56 -4.46 -5.58
N CYS A 152 -0.62 -4.32 -4.94
CA CYS A 152 -1.54 -5.45 -4.73
C CYS A 152 -2.00 -6.11 -6.04
N GLN A 153 -2.16 -5.34 -7.11
CA GLN A 153 -2.51 -5.87 -8.43
C GLN A 153 -1.40 -6.74 -9.02
N GLN A 154 -0.13 -6.41 -8.74
CA GLN A 154 0.99 -7.24 -9.17
C GLN A 154 1.12 -8.51 -8.31
N PHE A 155 0.83 -8.42 -7.01
CA PHE A 155 0.77 -9.57 -6.11
C PHE A 155 -0.33 -10.54 -6.54
N HIS A 156 -1.51 -10.02 -6.84
CA HIS A 156 -2.62 -10.76 -7.46
C HIS A 156 -2.18 -11.42 -8.78
N ALA A 157 -1.51 -10.69 -9.68
CA ALA A 157 -1.01 -11.27 -10.92
C ALA A 157 -0.05 -12.45 -10.69
N TRP A 158 0.85 -12.34 -9.70
CA TRP A 158 1.73 -13.44 -9.33
C TRP A 158 0.99 -14.62 -8.69
N ALA A 159 -0.14 -14.39 -8.02
CA ALA A 159 -0.98 -15.47 -7.48
C ALA A 159 -1.61 -16.33 -8.57
N HIS A 160 -1.74 -15.82 -9.80
CA HIS A 160 -2.17 -16.63 -10.96
C HIS A 160 -1.04 -17.41 -11.63
N GLY A 161 0.22 -17.06 -11.36
CA GLY A 161 1.39 -17.68 -11.99
C GLY A 161 1.70 -19.08 -11.46
N THR A 162 2.16 -19.97 -12.35
CA THR A 162 2.72 -21.25 -11.91
C THR A 162 4.12 -21.06 -11.30
N LYS A 163 4.59 -22.01 -10.49
CA LYS A 163 5.94 -21.94 -9.89
C LYS A 163 7.05 -21.77 -10.94
N SER A 164 6.90 -22.36 -12.13
CA SER A 164 7.89 -22.23 -13.21
C SER A 164 7.89 -20.86 -13.90
N GLN A 165 6.82 -20.08 -13.75
CA GLN A 165 6.67 -18.75 -14.37
C GLN A 165 7.11 -17.61 -13.46
N LEU A 166 7.25 -17.86 -12.15
CA LEU A 166 7.51 -16.83 -11.16
C LEU A 166 9.01 -16.71 -10.83
N PRO A 167 9.50 -15.48 -10.58
CA PRO A 167 10.84 -15.29 -10.04
C PRO A 167 11.01 -16.04 -8.69
N PRO A 168 12.18 -16.63 -8.41
CA PRO A 168 12.41 -17.38 -7.16
C PRO A 168 12.08 -16.59 -5.89
N VAL A 169 12.36 -15.28 -5.88
CA VAL A 169 12.04 -14.40 -4.75
C VAL A 169 10.53 -14.28 -4.53
N VAL A 170 9.73 -14.19 -5.59
CA VAL A 170 8.27 -14.10 -5.48
C VAL A 170 7.71 -15.40 -4.92
N MET A 171 8.20 -16.55 -5.40
CA MET A 171 7.81 -17.85 -4.86
C MET A 171 8.13 -17.96 -3.37
N ALA A 172 9.35 -17.58 -2.95
CA ALA A 172 9.74 -17.63 -1.55
C ALA A 172 8.83 -16.74 -0.68
N LEU A 173 8.48 -15.54 -1.16
CA LEU A 173 7.57 -14.64 -0.43
C LEU A 173 6.14 -15.20 -0.34
N GLN A 174 5.65 -15.88 -1.38
CA GLN A 174 4.36 -16.58 -1.33
C GLN A 174 4.38 -17.78 -0.38
N ASP A 175 5.45 -18.58 -0.40
CA ASP A 175 5.62 -19.74 0.49
C ASP A 175 5.75 -19.29 1.98
N LEU A 176 6.31 -18.11 2.23
CA LEU A 176 6.38 -17.47 3.56
C LEU A 176 5.08 -16.78 4.00
N GLY A 177 4.08 -16.67 3.13
CA GLY A 177 2.84 -15.94 3.41
C GLY A 177 2.99 -14.41 3.45
N ILE A 178 4.08 -13.87 2.89
CA ILE A 178 4.31 -12.43 2.71
C ILE A 178 3.63 -11.92 1.43
N LEU A 179 3.36 -12.80 0.48
CA LEU A 179 2.52 -12.49 -0.68
C LEU A 179 1.40 -13.50 -0.77
N VAL A 180 0.24 -13.08 -1.26
CA VAL A 180 -0.90 -13.97 -1.47
C VAL A 180 -0.48 -15.16 -2.33
N SER A 181 -0.75 -16.36 -1.83
CA SER A 181 -0.38 -17.58 -2.53
C SER A 181 -1.35 -17.90 -3.65
N ARG A 182 -0.87 -18.63 -4.67
CA ARG A 182 -1.73 -19.20 -5.72
C ARG A 182 -2.86 -20.04 -5.14
N SER A 183 -2.58 -20.85 -4.11
CA SER A 183 -3.59 -21.73 -3.53
C SER A 183 -4.77 -20.97 -2.91
N GLN A 184 -4.49 -19.88 -2.19
CA GLN A 184 -5.54 -19.04 -1.60
C GLN A 184 -6.34 -18.32 -2.69
N HIS A 185 -5.65 -17.77 -3.69
CA HIS A 185 -6.34 -17.01 -4.72
C HIS A 185 -7.15 -17.91 -5.68
N VAL A 186 -6.67 -19.11 -6.00
CA VAL A 186 -7.47 -20.09 -6.76
C VAL A 186 -8.74 -20.49 -6.02
N ALA A 187 -8.71 -20.60 -4.68
CA ALA A 187 -9.90 -20.90 -3.90
C ALA A 187 -10.97 -19.79 -4.00
N HIS A 188 -10.55 -18.54 -4.18
CA HIS A 188 -11.45 -17.41 -4.45
C HIS A 188 -12.14 -17.52 -5.81
N HIS A 189 -11.42 -18.00 -6.85
CA HIS A 189 -11.96 -18.25 -8.19
C HIS A 189 -12.86 -19.49 -8.29
N GLN A 190 -13.15 -20.16 -7.18
CA GLN A 190 -14.00 -21.35 -7.16
C GLN A 190 -15.36 -21.03 -6.54
N LYS A 191 -16.39 -21.77 -6.99
CA LYS A 191 -17.72 -21.71 -6.38
C LYS A 191 -17.63 -21.95 -4.86
N PRO A 192 -18.34 -21.17 -4.03
CA PRO A 192 -19.38 -20.20 -4.39
C PRO A 192 -18.88 -18.74 -4.53
N TYR A 193 -17.59 -18.52 -4.80
CA TYR A 193 -16.97 -17.21 -5.03
C TYR A 193 -17.12 -16.24 -3.85
N ASN A 194 -17.11 -16.73 -2.61
CA ASN A 194 -17.43 -15.97 -1.39
C ASN A 194 -16.26 -15.92 -0.38
N ASN A 195 -15.04 -16.22 -0.79
CA ASN A 195 -13.90 -16.37 0.12
C ASN A 195 -12.63 -15.74 -0.44
N ASN A 196 -11.58 -15.66 0.39
CA ASN A 196 -10.21 -15.29 0.01
C ASN A 196 -10.05 -13.97 -0.79
N TYR A 197 -10.76 -12.91 -0.41
CA TYR A 197 -10.72 -11.62 -1.12
C TYR A 197 -9.41 -10.82 -0.95
N CYS A 198 -8.65 -11.00 0.13
CA CYS A 198 -7.43 -10.24 0.36
C CYS A 198 -6.30 -10.71 -0.58
N ILE A 199 -5.68 -9.74 -1.28
CA ILE A 199 -4.72 -9.99 -2.37
C ILE A 199 -3.32 -9.40 -2.12
N VAL A 200 -3.04 -8.89 -0.91
CA VAL A 200 -1.68 -8.50 -0.55
C VAL A 200 -0.90 -9.72 -0.08
N SER A 201 -1.29 -10.26 1.08
CA SER A 201 -0.72 -11.45 1.70
C SER A 201 -1.76 -12.54 1.93
N GLY A 202 -3.03 -12.17 2.03
CA GLY A 202 -4.11 -13.05 2.41
C GLY A 202 -4.14 -13.39 3.90
N VAL A 203 -3.42 -12.64 4.75
CA VAL A 203 -3.38 -12.89 6.21
C VAL A 203 -4.76 -12.78 6.85
N TRP A 204 -5.63 -11.91 6.32
CA TRP A 204 -6.99 -11.75 6.83
C TRP A 204 -7.97 -12.82 6.34
N ASN A 205 -7.70 -13.48 5.22
CA ASN A 205 -8.67 -14.36 4.55
C ASN A 205 -9.23 -15.42 5.49
N ARG A 206 -8.35 -16.16 6.20
CA ARG A 206 -8.79 -17.21 7.14
C ARG A 206 -9.74 -16.67 8.22
N PHE A 207 -9.45 -15.49 8.76
CA PHE A 207 -10.30 -14.89 9.80
C PHE A 207 -11.64 -14.43 9.22
N LEU A 208 -11.62 -13.67 8.12
CA LEU A 208 -12.82 -13.13 7.47
C LEU A 208 -13.75 -14.25 7.01
N ASP A 209 -13.20 -15.30 6.39
CA ASP A 209 -13.96 -16.45 5.89
C ASP A 209 -14.55 -17.28 7.04
N LYS A 210 -13.75 -17.58 8.08
CA LYS A 210 -14.23 -18.33 9.25
C LYS A 210 -15.41 -17.65 9.95
N HIS A 211 -15.37 -16.32 10.01
CA HIS A 211 -16.40 -15.51 10.68
C HIS A 211 -17.49 -15.02 9.72
N LYS A 212 -17.45 -15.40 8.43
CA LYS A 212 -18.42 -15.00 7.41
C LYS A 212 -18.68 -13.49 7.39
N VAL A 213 -17.60 -12.72 7.54
CA VAL A 213 -17.69 -11.26 7.72
C VAL A 213 -18.36 -10.62 6.52
N PHE A 214 -18.01 -11.05 5.31
CA PHE A 214 -18.57 -10.50 4.08
C PHE A 214 -20.02 -10.88 3.87
N GLU A 215 -20.44 -12.12 4.16
CA GLU A 215 -21.85 -12.50 4.09
C GLU A 215 -22.70 -11.75 5.13
N ALA A 216 -22.15 -11.48 6.32
CA ALA A 216 -22.81 -10.63 7.31
C ALA A 216 -22.97 -9.18 6.81
N LEU A 217 -21.94 -8.64 6.14
CA LEU A 217 -22.00 -7.32 5.51
C LEU A 217 -23.03 -7.28 4.37
N GLU A 218 -23.09 -8.31 3.53
CA GLU A 218 -24.10 -8.46 2.48
C GLU A 218 -25.53 -8.41 3.06
N MET A 219 -25.78 -9.18 4.13
CA MET A 219 -27.07 -9.18 4.82
C MET A 219 -27.39 -7.81 5.41
N MET A 220 -26.42 -7.16 6.04
CA MET A 220 -26.61 -5.81 6.59
C MET A 220 -26.96 -4.79 5.49
N LEU A 221 -26.24 -4.79 4.36
CA LEU A 221 -26.51 -3.89 3.24
C LEU A 221 -27.90 -4.16 2.65
N PHE A 222 -28.29 -5.42 2.50
CA PHE A 222 -29.61 -5.79 2.04
C PHE A 222 -30.71 -5.30 3.01
N LEU A 223 -30.58 -5.57 4.31
CA LEU A 223 -31.58 -5.19 5.31
C LEU A 223 -31.71 -3.66 5.49
N LYS A 224 -30.60 -2.91 5.36
CA LYS A 224 -30.61 -1.45 5.54
C LYS A 224 -30.93 -0.67 4.27
N GLN A 225 -30.53 -1.17 3.11
CA GLN A 225 -30.55 -0.40 1.85
C GLN A 225 -31.26 -1.13 0.71
N GLY A 226 -31.67 -2.38 0.89
CA GLY A 226 -32.30 -3.20 -0.14
C GLY A 226 -31.36 -3.67 -1.25
N VAL A 227 -30.05 -3.37 -1.15
CA VAL A 227 -29.06 -3.69 -2.18
C VAL A 227 -28.69 -5.17 -2.08
N ARG A 228 -28.96 -5.93 -3.15
CA ARG A 228 -28.60 -7.35 -3.25
C ARG A 228 -27.20 -7.51 -3.84
N PRO A 229 -26.33 -8.33 -3.24
CA PRO A 229 -25.05 -8.68 -3.84
C PRO A 229 -25.24 -9.65 -5.01
N ARG A 230 -24.27 -9.68 -5.93
CA ARG A 230 -24.29 -10.63 -7.07
C ARG A 230 -24.14 -12.09 -6.64
N SER A 231 -23.51 -12.35 -5.50
CA SER A 231 -23.28 -13.70 -4.93
C SER A 231 -24.57 -14.49 -4.64
N TRP A 232 -25.71 -13.81 -4.51
CA TRP A 232 -26.99 -14.46 -4.17
C TRP A 232 -27.75 -14.99 -5.39
N SER A 233 -27.30 -14.63 -6.58
CA SER A 233 -27.79 -15.21 -7.83
C SER A 233 -26.96 -16.43 -8.19
N GLU A 234 -27.55 -17.42 -8.87
CA GLU A 234 -26.79 -18.54 -9.42
C GLU A 234 -25.64 -18.02 -10.30
N PRO A 235 -24.42 -18.59 -10.20
CA PRO A 235 -23.30 -18.16 -11.00
C PRO A 235 -23.64 -18.27 -12.50
N THR A 236 -23.68 -17.14 -13.18
CA THR A 236 -23.82 -17.08 -14.63
C THR A 236 -22.54 -17.57 -15.32
N SER A 237 -22.58 -17.80 -16.63
CA SER A 237 -21.38 -18.11 -17.42
C SER A 237 -20.30 -17.03 -17.33
N GLU A 238 -20.65 -15.81 -16.90
CA GLU A 238 -19.70 -14.71 -16.67
C GLU A 238 -18.74 -14.97 -15.51
N TRP A 239 -19.06 -15.88 -14.59
CA TRP A 239 -18.19 -16.28 -13.48
C TRP A 239 -17.32 -17.49 -13.79
N THR A 240 -17.65 -18.23 -14.85
CA THR A 240 -16.99 -19.50 -15.15
C THR A 240 -15.75 -19.22 -15.97
N GLU A 241 -14.60 -19.64 -15.45
CA GLU A 241 -13.33 -19.54 -16.16
C GLU A 241 -13.43 -20.24 -17.53
N GLU A 242 -13.12 -19.51 -18.59
CA GLU A 242 -12.92 -20.09 -19.93
C GLU A 242 -11.45 -20.48 -20.06
N THR A 243 -11.10 -21.63 -20.63
CA THR A 243 -9.68 -21.95 -20.85
C THR A 243 -9.13 -21.15 -22.03
N GLU A 244 -7.89 -20.63 -21.92
CA GLU A 244 -7.18 -20.02 -23.06
C GLU A 244 -7.19 -20.99 -24.25
N SER A 245 -7.91 -20.66 -25.33
CA SER A 245 -7.91 -21.46 -26.55
C SER A 245 -6.50 -21.43 -27.14
N SER A 246 -5.87 -22.60 -27.22
CA SER A 246 -4.51 -22.78 -27.76
C SER A 246 -4.37 -22.36 -29.22
#